data_AF-A0A2V9LLG5-F1
#
_entry.id   AF-A0A2V9LLG5-F1
#
_cell.length_a   1.000
_cell.length_b   1.000
_cell.length_c   1.000
_cell.angle_alpha   90.00
_cell.angle_beta   90.00
_cell.angle_gamma   90.00
#
_symmetry.space_group_name_H-M   'P 1'
#
loop_
_entity.id
_entity.type
_entity.pdbx_description
1 polymer ?
#
loop_
_entity_poly.entity_id
_entity_poly.type
_entity_poly.pdbx_seq_one_letter_code
_entity_poly.pdbx_strand_id
1 'polypeptide(L)'
;MYSIATVVDDFINRIMVDPRLNANPLVDEAHHRVPPAGFKYLVTEMVCWATGGPQKYTGKSMADSHAHLKITSQEWEAFLDDFQKTLDKFRVPTEEQAGLKGIVNSTRSDIVVGPGLGAGGKS
;
A
#
# COMPACT_ATOMS: atom_id res chain seq x y z
N MET A 1 8.04 -7.53 14.30
CA MET A 1 6.60 -7.85 14.22
C MET A 1 5.72 -6.77 14.85
N TYR A 2 5.84 -6.49 16.16
CA TYR A 2 4.93 -5.57 16.85
C TYR A 2 4.99 -4.12 16.32
N SER A 3 6.18 -3.61 16.01
CA SER A 3 6.33 -2.27 15.42
C SER A 3 5.72 -2.18 14.01
N ILE A 4 5.92 -3.21 13.17
CA ILE A 4 5.34 -3.29 11.82
C ILE A 4 3.81 -3.33 11.89
N ALA A 5 3.24 -4.18 12.76
CA ALA A 5 1.80 -4.27 12.93
C ALA A 5 1.18 -2.93 13.38
N THR A 6 1.87 -2.16 14.22
CA THR A 6 1.41 -0.84 14.68
C THR A 6 1.43 0.20 13.55
N VAL A 7 2.51 0.21 12.74
CA VAL A 7 2.62 1.06 11.55
C VAL A 7 1.52 0.70 10.53
N VAL A 8 1.31 -0.60 10.28
CA VAL A 8 0.26 -1.07 9.37
C VAL A 8 -1.14 -0.74 9.89
N ASP A 9 -1.41 -0.88 11.18
CA ASP A 9 -2.71 -0.53 11.76
C ASP A 9 -3.09 0.93 11.48
N ASP A 10 -2.18 1.86 11.77
CA ASP A 10 -2.36 3.29 11.48
C ASP A 10 -2.56 3.56 9.99
N PHE A 11 -1.70 2.96 9.15
CA PHE A 11 -1.77 3.13 7.71
C PHE A 11 -3.12 2.69 7.13
N ILE A 12 -3.58 1.50 7.52
CA ILE A 12 -4.88 0.98 7.06
C ILE A 12 -6.03 1.84 7.58
N ASN A 13 -6.00 2.27 8.84
CA ASN A 13 -7.02 3.19 9.35
C ASN A 13 -7.07 4.50 8.55
N ARG A 14 -5.92 4.98 8.05
CA ARG A 14 -5.81 6.21 7.27
C ARG A 14 -6.42 6.09 5.88
N ILE A 15 -6.02 5.06 5.11
CA ILE A 15 -6.45 4.91 3.72
C ILE A 15 -7.92 4.53 3.59
N MET A 16 -8.47 3.80 4.56
CA MET A 16 -9.87 3.35 4.54
C MET A 16 -10.87 4.51 4.58
N VAL A 17 -10.44 5.67 5.07
CA VAL A 17 -11.30 6.86 5.25
C VAL A 17 -10.80 8.07 4.46
N ASP A 18 -9.76 7.93 3.63
CA ASP A 18 -9.23 9.06 2.88
C ASP A 18 -10.19 9.44 1.73
N PRO A 19 -10.72 10.68 1.71
CA PRO A 19 -11.69 11.10 0.70
C PRO A 19 -11.11 11.16 -0.72
N ARG A 20 -9.78 11.28 -0.88
CA ARG A 20 -9.11 11.24 -2.18
C ARG A 20 -9.14 9.83 -2.77
N LEU A 21 -9.02 8.81 -1.92
CA LEU A 21 -9.10 7.40 -2.32
C LEU A 21 -10.56 6.96 -2.49
N ASN A 22 -11.44 7.33 -1.56
CA ASN A 22 -12.86 6.97 -1.59
C ASN A 22 -13.67 7.77 -2.63
N ALA A 23 -13.06 8.77 -3.30
CA ALA A 23 -13.64 9.38 -4.50
C ALA A 23 -13.75 8.37 -5.66
N ASN A 24 -12.93 7.32 -5.67
CA ASN A 24 -13.10 6.18 -6.56
C ASN A 24 -14.15 5.22 -5.97
N PRO A 25 -15.35 5.07 -6.59
CA PRO A 25 -16.42 4.25 -6.03
C PRO A 25 -16.06 2.76 -5.95
N LEU A 26 -15.13 2.27 -6.79
CA LEU A 26 -14.68 0.88 -6.74
C LEU A 26 -13.79 0.63 -5.51
N VAL A 27 -12.97 1.61 -5.14
CA VAL A 27 -12.15 1.57 -3.92
C VAL A 27 -13.03 1.73 -2.68
N ASP A 28 -13.94 2.70 -2.69
CA ASP A 28 -14.87 2.93 -1.58
C ASP A 28 -15.72 1.68 -1.30
N GLU A 29 -16.32 1.07 -2.34
CA GLU A 29 -17.09 -0.16 -2.20
C GLU A 29 -16.23 -1.32 -1.66
N ALA A 30 -14.98 -1.44 -2.10
CA ALA A 30 -14.05 -2.45 -1.60
C ALA A 30 -13.71 -2.24 -0.11
N HIS A 31 -13.46 -1.00 0.32
CA HIS A 31 -13.22 -0.66 1.72
C HIS A 31 -14.39 -1.05 2.63
N HIS A 32 -15.64 -0.96 2.15
CA HIS A 32 -16.82 -1.39 2.91
C HIS A 32 -16.98 -2.93 2.99
N ARG A 33 -16.40 -3.68 2.04
CA ARG A 33 -16.50 -5.15 1.99
C ARG A 33 -15.40 -5.87 2.74
N VAL A 34 -14.21 -5.27 2.84
CA VAL A 34 -13.05 -5.92 3.42
C VAL A 34 -13.09 -5.77 4.95
N PRO A 35 -13.11 -6.87 5.73
CA PRO A 35 -13.00 -6.79 7.18
C PRO A 35 -11.65 -6.15 7.57
N PRO A 36 -11.63 -5.05 8.34
CA PRO A 36 -10.39 -4.33 8.64
C PRO A 36 -9.30 -5.21 9.29
N ALA A 37 -9.70 -6.15 10.13
CA ALA A 37 -8.76 -7.07 10.79
C ALA A 37 -8.05 -7.99 9.80
N GLY A 38 -8.77 -8.55 8.82
CA GLY A 38 -8.19 -9.40 7.78
C GLY A 38 -7.26 -8.61 6.86
N PHE A 39 -7.62 -7.37 6.55
CA PHE A 39 -6.77 -6.50 5.72
C PHE A 39 -5.45 -6.17 6.42
N LYS A 40 -5.52 -5.72 7.67
CA LYS A 40 -4.35 -5.40 8.50
C LYS A 40 -3.42 -6.60 8.65
N TYR A 41 -3.98 -7.80 8.82
CA TYR A 41 -3.22 -9.04 8.86
C TYR A 41 -2.43 -9.28 7.56
N LEU A 42 -3.10 -9.28 6.42
CA LEU A 42 -2.47 -9.55 5.11
C LEU A 42 -1.40 -8.51 4.75
N VAL A 43 -1.65 -7.24 5.06
CA VAL A 43 -0.66 -6.18 4.83
C VAL A 43 0.53 -6.32 5.79
N THR A 44 0.30 -6.72 7.04
CA THR A 44 1.39 -7.03 7.99
C THR A 44 2.23 -8.21 7.50
N GLU A 45 1.63 -9.30 7.01
CA GLU A 45 2.36 -10.41 6.41
C GLU A 45 3.21 -9.96 5.22
N MET A 46 2.64 -9.17 4.31
CA MET A 46 3.33 -8.65 3.13
C MET A 46 4.56 -7.83 3.53
N VAL A 47 4.40 -6.86 4.43
CA VAL A 47 5.50 -5.98 4.86
C VAL A 47 6.57 -6.78 5.60
N CYS A 48 6.18 -7.69 6.51
CA CYS A 48 7.13 -8.56 7.19
C CYS A 48 7.91 -9.44 6.20
N TRP A 49 7.24 -10.05 5.22
CA TRP A 49 7.89 -10.87 4.19
C TRP A 49 8.87 -10.03 3.35
N ALA A 50 8.41 -8.88 2.85
CA ALA A 50 9.20 -8.03 1.96
C ALA A 50 10.42 -7.38 2.64
N THR A 51 10.37 -7.23 3.97
CA THR A 51 11.51 -6.74 4.78
C THR A 51 12.44 -7.86 5.25
N GLY A 52 12.29 -9.09 4.74
CA GLY A 52 13.16 -10.23 5.06
C GLY A 52 12.78 -10.99 6.34
N GLY A 53 11.60 -10.72 6.89
CA GLY A 53 11.02 -11.48 7.98
C GLY A 53 10.59 -12.90 7.56
N PRO A 54 10.34 -13.80 8.53
CA PRO A 54 10.00 -15.19 8.25
C PRO A 54 8.56 -15.39 7.74
N GLN A 55 7.75 -14.33 7.71
CA GLN A 55 6.37 -14.37 7.20
C GLN A 55 6.39 -14.68 5.71
N LYS A 56 5.40 -15.43 5.26
CA LYS A 56 5.08 -15.61 3.85
C LYS A 56 3.77 -14.91 3.60
N TYR A 57 3.71 -14.05 2.59
CA TYR A 57 2.45 -13.44 2.19
C TYR A 57 1.49 -14.51 1.65
N THR A 58 0.28 -14.59 2.22
CA THR A 58 -0.71 -15.62 1.89
C THR A 58 -1.90 -15.10 1.07
N GLY A 59 -1.93 -13.80 0.77
CA GLY A 59 -3.00 -13.19 -0.01
C GLY A 59 -2.89 -13.42 -1.51
N LYS A 60 -3.87 -12.89 -2.25
CA LYS A 60 -3.84 -12.85 -3.71
C LYS A 60 -2.67 -12.00 -4.21
N SER A 61 -2.25 -12.22 -5.46
CA SER A 61 -1.25 -11.36 -6.11
C SER A 61 -1.68 -9.87 -6.09
N MET A 62 -0.73 -8.95 -6.23
CA MET A 62 -1.05 -7.51 -6.29
C MET A 62 -1.95 -7.18 -7.48
N ALA A 63 -1.74 -7.84 -8.62
CA ALA A 63 -2.59 -7.70 -9.79
C ALA A 63 -4.02 -8.19 -9.51
N ASP A 64 -4.19 -9.43 -9.04
CA ASP A 64 -5.53 -9.99 -8.78
C ASP A 64 -6.29 -9.25 -7.69
N SER A 65 -5.55 -8.70 -6.71
CA SER A 65 -6.15 -7.93 -5.61
C SER A 65 -6.70 -6.58 -6.06
N HIS A 66 -6.08 -5.94 -7.06
CA HIS A 66 -6.36 -4.53 -7.38
C HIS A 66 -6.88 -4.28 -8.81
N ALA A 67 -6.80 -5.25 -9.73
CA ALA A 67 -7.16 -5.07 -11.14
C ALA A 67 -8.59 -4.53 -11.36
N HIS A 68 -9.52 -4.92 -10.50
CA HIS A 68 -10.93 -4.50 -10.57
C HIS A 68 -11.19 -3.10 -9.97
N LEU A 69 -10.21 -2.51 -9.28
CA LEU A 69 -10.34 -1.21 -8.61
C LEU A 69 -10.01 -0.03 -9.52
N LYS A 70 -9.32 -0.29 -10.66
CA LYS A 70 -8.92 0.72 -11.64
C LYS A 70 -8.16 1.90 -11.01
N ILE A 71 -7.23 1.60 -10.11
CA ILE A 71 -6.48 2.61 -9.35
C ILE A 71 -5.67 3.48 -10.30
N THR A 72 -5.83 4.80 -10.22
CA THR A 72 -5.13 5.75 -11.08
C THR A 72 -3.76 6.14 -10.52
N SER A 73 -2.92 6.75 -11.35
CA SER A 73 -1.64 7.30 -10.85
C SER A 73 -1.84 8.38 -9.79
N GLN A 74 -2.91 9.18 -9.87
CA GLN A 74 -3.20 10.21 -8.87
C GLN A 74 -3.61 9.60 -7.51
N GLU A 75 -4.42 8.54 -7.53
CA GLU A 75 -4.80 7.80 -6.33
C GLU A 75 -3.58 7.10 -5.70
N TRP A 76 -2.67 6.57 -6.52
CA TRP A 76 -1.40 6.03 -6.05
C TRP A 76 -0.56 7.07 -5.29
N GLU A 77 -0.44 8.30 -5.81
CA GLU A 77 0.28 9.37 -5.11
C GLU A 77 -0.41 9.75 -3.80
N ALA A 78 -1.75 9.77 -3.75
CA ALA A 78 -2.50 10.01 -2.51
C ALA A 78 -2.23 8.91 -1.46
N PHE A 79 -2.20 7.65 -1.91
CA PHE A 79 -1.84 6.50 -1.08
C PHE A 79 -0.39 6.59 -0.56
N LEU A 80 0.57 7.00 -1.40
CA LEU A 80 1.97 7.19 -0.97
C LEU A 80 2.12 8.36 0.02
N ASP A 81 1.33 9.42 -0.13
CA ASP A 81 1.27 10.52 0.83
C ASP A 81 0.70 10.07 2.19
N ASP A 82 -0.34 9.22 2.21
CA ASP A 82 -0.82 8.60 3.45
C ASP A 82 0.22 7.69 4.08
N PHE A 83 0.94 6.93 3.26
CA PHE A 83 2.02 6.07 3.74
C PHE A 83 3.14 6.89 4.38
N GLN A 84 3.55 7.99 3.73
CA GLN A 84 4.53 8.92 4.29
C GLN A 84 4.10 9.46 5.66
N LYS A 85 2.85 9.93 5.77
CA LYS A 85 2.33 10.49 7.03
C LYS A 85 2.36 9.47 8.16
N THR A 86 2.08 8.20 7.88
CA THR A 86 2.22 7.13 8.87
C THR A 86 3.68 6.91 9.26
N LEU A 87 4.61 6.82 8.30
CA LEU A 87 6.04 6.67 8.61
C LEU A 87 6.58 7.83 9.46
N ASP A 88 6.15 9.06 9.17
CA ASP A 88 6.52 10.26 9.93
C ASP A 88 5.94 10.23 11.36
N LYS A 89 4.67 9.82 11.51
CA LYS A 89 4.03 9.67 12.83
C LYS A 89 4.83 8.74 13.75
N PHE A 90 5.33 7.64 13.22
CA PHE A 90 6.14 6.67 13.98
C PHE A 90 7.64 7.00 14.00
N ARG A 91 8.06 8.10 13.37
CA ARG A 91 9.46 8.53 13.28
C ARG A 91 10.38 7.41 12.75
N VAL A 92 9.89 6.68 11.75
CA VAL A 92 10.66 5.62 11.08
C VAL A 92 11.93 6.26 10.49
N PRO A 93 13.14 5.72 10.75
CA PRO A 93 14.39 6.24 10.20
C PRO A 93 14.35 6.37 8.68
N THR A 94 14.98 7.42 8.13
CA THR A 94 14.94 7.73 6.69
C THR A 94 15.37 6.57 5.80
N GLU A 95 16.38 5.79 6.23
CA GLU A 95 16.84 4.61 5.50
C GLU A 95 15.75 3.52 5.44
N GLU A 96 15.09 3.24 6.56
CA GLU A 96 13.97 2.30 6.61
C GLU A 96 12.77 2.78 5.79
N GLN A 97 12.48 4.09 5.81
CA GLN A 97 11.43 4.68 4.96
C GLN A 97 11.74 4.44 3.47
N ALA A 98 13.00 4.64 3.06
CA ALA A 98 13.42 4.42 1.67
C ALA A 98 13.25 2.96 1.25
N GLY A 99 13.64 2.01 2.11
CA GLY A 99 13.45 0.58 1.87
C GLY A 99 11.97 0.19 1.74
N LEU A 100 11.14 0.64 2.68
CA LEU A 100 9.70 0.37 2.68
C LEU A 100 9.00 0.98 1.46
N LYS A 101 9.32 2.22 1.09
CA LYS A 101 8.81 2.84 -0.14
C LYS A 101 9.28 2.15 -1.40
N GLY A 102 10.52 1.62 -1.42
CA GLY A 102 11.02 0.83 -2.53
C GLY A 102 10.18 -0.42 -2.76
N ILE A 103 9.87 -1.15 -1.69
CA ILE A 103 8.98 -2.32 -1.69
C ILE A 103 7.58 -1.92 -2.20
N VAL A 104 6.98 -0.88 -1.62
CA VAL A 104 5.64 -0.42 -2.03
C VAL A 104 5.62 0.00 -3.51
N ASN A 105 6.62 0.75 -3.97
CA ASN A 105 6.67 1.18 -5.37
C ASN A 105 6.92 0.03 -6.35
N SER A 106 7.53 -1.07 -5.92
CA SER A 106 7.72 -2.25 -6.77
C SER A 106 6.40 -2.93 -7.16
N THR A 107 5.31 -2.71 -6.42
CA THR A 107 3.99 -3.27 -6.73
C THR A 107 3.16 -2.36 -7.64
N ARG A 108 3.61 -1.13 -7.89
CA ARG A 108 2.85 -0.12 -8.63
C ARG A 108 2.39 -0.60 -10.01
N SER A 109 3.24 -1.32 -10.74
CA SER A 109 2.93 -1.82 -12.09
C SER A 109 1.78 -2.83 -12.11
N ASP A 110 1.56 -3.53 -11.01
CA ASP A 110 0.48 -4.51 -10.88
C ASP A 110 -0.85 -3.86 -10.46
N ILE A 111 -0.80 -2.64 -9.92
CA ILE A 111 -1.93 -1.98 -9.26
C ILE A 111 -2.50 -0.82 -10.09
N VAL A 112 -1.62 0.02 -10.67
CA VAL A 112 -2.02 1.28 -11.30
C VAL A 112 -2.38 1.07 -12.78
N VAL A 113 -3.55 1.57 -13.17
CA VAL A 113 -3.98 1.62 -14.58
C VAL A 113 -3.69 2.99 -15.20
N GLY A 114 -3.31 3.01 -16.48
CA GLY A 114 -2.93 4.23 -17.21
C GLY A 114 -1.41 4.41 -17.31
N PRO A 115 -0.92 5.47 -18.01
CA PRO A 115 0.50 5.60 -18.33
C PRO A 115 1.33 5.59 -17.05
N GLY A 116 2.06 4.51 -16.82
CA GLY A 116 3.05 4.43 -15.76
C GLY A 116 4.14 5.45 -16.07
N LEU A 117 4.46 6.31 -15.10
CA LEU A 117 5.77 6.98 -15.10
C LEU A 117 6.82 5.88 -14.87
N GLY A 118 7.24 5.25 -15.97
CA GLY A 118 8.02 4.02 -15.94
C GLY A 118 8.56 3.62 -17.30
N ALA A 119 9.09 4.58 -18.06
CA ALA A 119 10.09 4.33 -19.10
C ALA A 119 10.96 5.58 -19.23
N GLY A 120 11.91 5.73 -18.31
CA GLY A 120 13.05 6.60 -18.52
C GLY A 120 13.78 6.12 -19.77
N GLY A 121 13.75 6.94 -20.81
CA GLY A 121 14.62 6.78 -21.98
C GLY A 121 16.06 6.67 -21.49
N LYS A 122 16.65 5.50 -21.70
CA LYS A 122 18.10 5.36 -21.70
C LYS A 122 18.58 5.56 -23.13
N SER A 123 19.42 6.59 -23.27
CA SER A 123 20.46 6.82 -24.29
C SER A 123 20.10 6.59 -25.76
#